data_AF-A0A924TYC3-F1
#
_entry.id   AF-A0A924TYC3-F1
#
_cell.length_a   1.000
_cell.length_b   1.000
_cell.length_c   1.000
_cell.angle_alpha   90.00
_cell.angle_beta   90.00
_cell.angle_gamma   90.00
#
_symmetry.space_group_name_H-M   'P 1'
#
loop_
_entity.id
_entity.type
_entity.pdbx_description
1 polymer ?
#
loop_
_entity_poly.entity_id
_entity_poly.type
_entity_poly.pdbx_seq_one_letter_code
_entity_poly.pdbx_strand_id
1 'polypeptide(L)'
;MKYISTRGASAQENTERSFSEILLEGLAPDGGLYLPTHYPKVDAATLAKWRGLAYHELAFEILSLYIDDIPPDDLRALATKTYTPAVFGSVAIVPLRPLEPGVYLEALSNGPTLAFKDMAMQLLGNLFEYELARRGQTLNILGATSGDTGSAAEYAMRGKAGVNVFMLSPKGRMSPFQQAQMFSLQDANIHNIAVEGVFDDCQDIDKAVSNDLAFKRESRIGPVNSINWARLLAQVVYYFAGYFQ
;
A
#
# COMPACT_ATOMS: atom_id res chain seq x y z
N MET A 1 -9.05 -7.23 15.87
CA MET A 1 -9.63 -7.02 14.54
C MET A 1 -9.50 -8.32 13.76
N LYS A 2 -10.51 -8.66 12.96
CA LYS A 2 -10.50 -9.83 12.08
C LYS A 2 -11.04 -9.45 10.72
N TYR A 3 -10.63 -10.22 9.70
CA TYR A 3 -10.93 -9.96 8.30
C TYR A 3 -11.58 -11.17 7.64
N ILE A 4 -12.57 -10.91 6.81
CA ILE A 4 -13.33 -11.92 6.06
C ILE A 4 -13.34 -11.60 4.58
N SER A 5 -13.52 -12.62 3.74
CA SER A 5 -13.66 -12.44 2.31
C SER A 5 -15.05 -11.90 1.94
N THR A 6 -15.11 -10.98 0.98
CA THR A 6 -16.37 -10.52 0.38
C THR A 6 -17.17 -11.61 -0.32
N ARG A 7 -16.58 -12.79 -0.59
CA ARG A 7 -17.22 -13.90 -1.33
C ARG A 7 -17.54 -15.11 -0.46
N GLY A 8 -17.27 -15.05 0.85
CA GLY A 8 -17.31 -16.19 1.79
C GLY A 8 -18.64 -16.94 1.83
N ALA A 9 -18.84 -17.85 0.87
CA ALA A 9 -20.08 -18.58 0.63
C ALA A 9 -20.21 -19.83 1.52
N SER A 10 -19.10 -20.31 2.10
CA SER A 10 -19.08 -21.46 3.02
C SER A 10 -18.33 -21.16 4.32
N ALA A 11 -18.66 -21.91 5.38
CA ALA A 11 -18.01 -21.78 6.69
C ALA A 11 -16.50 -22.07 6.66
N GLN A 12 -16.02 -22.85 5.69
CA GLN A 12 -14.59 -23.10 5.47
C GLN A 12 -13.88 -21.90 4.80
N GLU A 13 -14.57 -21.21 3.89
CA GLU A 13 -14.04 -20.06 3.12
C GLU A 13 -14.19 -18.73 3.86
N ASN A 14 -15.06 -18.67 4.87
CA ASN A 14 -15.25 -17.52 5.75
C ASN A 14 -14.37 -17.58 7.01
N THR A 15 -13.17 -18.17 6.90
CA THR A 15 -12.22 -18.22 8.01
C THR A 15 -11.68 -16.82 8.29
N GLU A 16 -11.92 -16.32 9.49
CA GLU A 16 -11.41 -15.04 9.94
C GLU A 16 -9.87 -15.01 9.93
N ARG A 17 -9.30 -13.99 9.28
CA ARG A 17 -7.86 -13.75 9.22
C ARG A 17 -7.44 -12.55 10.06
N SER A 18 -6.21 -12.56 10.55
CA SER A 18 -5.54 -11.39 11.14
C SER A 18 -5.09 -10.40 10.05
N PHE A 19 -4.74 -9.16 10.45
CA PHE A 19 -4.24 -8.18 9.50
C PHE A 19 -2.94 -8.65 8.81
N SER A 20 -2.00 -9.20 9.59
CA SER A 20 -0.70 -9.63 9.06
C SER A 20 -0.80 -10.80 8.09
N GLU A 21 -1.83 -11.66 8.22
CA GLU A 21 -2.11 -12.70 7.22
C GLU A 21 -2.56 -12.09 5.89
N ILE A 22 -3.59 -11.23 5.93
CA ILE A 22 -4.14 -10.64 4.71
C ILE A 22 -3.20 -9.63 4.05
N LEU A 23 -2.28 -9.04 4.82
CA LEU A 23 -1.24 -8.15 4.33
C LEU A 23 -0.41 -8.82 3.24
N LEU A 24 0.02 -10.07 3.47
CA LEU A 24 0.87 -10.84 2.54
C LEU A 24 0.06 -11.64 1.50
N GLU A 25 -1.13 -12.15 1.86
CA GLU A 25 -1.98 -12.91 0.94
C GLU A 25 -2.60 -12.01 -0.14
N GLY A 26 -3.05 -10.80 0.24
CA GLY A 26 -3.71 -9.81 -0.61
C GLY A 26 -5.11 -10.20 -1.08
N LEU A 27 -5.26 -11.26 -1.86
CA LEU A 27 -6.56 -11.79 -2.31
C LEU A 27 -6.95 -13.01 -1.47
N ALA A 28 -8.23 -13.12 -1.11
CA ALA A 28 -8.71 -14.31 -0.42
C ALA A 28 -8.67 -15.55 -1.33
N PRO A 29 -8.58 -16.77 -0.78
CA PRO A 29 -8.53 -18.01 -1.56
C PRO A 29 -9.73 -18.24 -2.52
N ASP A 30 -10.89 -17.68 -2.19
CA ASP A 30 -12.12 -17.71 -3.01
C ASP A 30 -12.16 -16.60 -4.10
N GLY A 31 -11.06 -15.85 -4.25
CA GLY A 31 -10.93 -14.72 -5.16
C GLY A 31 -11.66 -13.46 -4.69
N GLY A 32 -12.16 -13.41 -3.45
CA GLY A 32 -12.76 -12.23 -2.84
C GLY A 32 -11.72 -11.27 -2.25
N LEU A 33 -12.20 -10.09 -1.85
CA LEU A 33 -11.40 -9.08 -1.17
C LEU A 33 -11.57 -9.24 0.34
N TYR A 34 -10.53 -8.90 1.11
CA TYR A 34 -10.65 -8.85 2.56
C TYR A 34 -11.29 -7.54 3.03
N LEU A 35 -12.28 -7.66 3.92
CA LEU A 35 -12.86 -6.54 4.68
C LEU A 35 -12.88 -6.88 6.17
N PRO A 36 -12.80 -5.86 7.06
CA PRO A 36 -12.88 -6.09 8.49
C PRO A 36 -14.29 -6.57 8.85
N THR A 37 -14.40 -7.43 9.87
CA THR A 37 -15.69 -7.95 10.33
C THR A 37 -16.63 -6.86 10.85
N HIS A 38 -16.08 -5.69 11.21
CA HIS A 38 -16.82 -4.49 11.58
C HIS A 38 -15.94 -3.25 11.34
N TYR A 39 -16.57 -2.08 11.17
CA TYR A 39 -15.86 -0.81 11.15
C TYR A 39 -15.82 -0.19 12.56
N PRO A 40 -14.62 0.02 13.14
CA PRO A 40 -14.45 0.73 14.40
C PRO A 40 -15.14 2.10 14.38
N LYS A 41 -15.70 2.50 15.54
CA LYS A 41 -16.37 3.79 15.70
C LYS A 41 -15.47 4.74 16.47
N VAL A 42 -15.33 5.96 15.95
CA VAL A 42 -14.60 7.05 16.58
C VAL A 42 -15.62 8.06 17.07
N ASP A 43 -15.64 8.33 18.39
CA ASP A 43 -16.58 9.27 18.99
C ASP A 43 -16.05 10.71 18.95
N ALA A 44 -16.92 11.67 19.31
CA ALA A 44 -16.58 13.10 19.29
C ALA A 44 -15.40 13.45 20.22
N ALA A 45 -15.29 12.77 21.37
CA ALA A 45 -14.21 13.00 22.32
C ALA A 45 -12.85 12.54 21.75
N THR A 46 -12.84 11.42 21.03
CA THR A 46 -11.65 10.90 20.35
C THR A 46 -11.28 11.79 19.16
N LEU A 47 -12.24 12.22 18.34
CA LEU A 47 -12.01 13.19 17.27
C LEU A 47 -11.39 14.50 17.80
N ALA A 48 -11.85 14.99 18.96
CA ALA A 48 -11.30 16.19 19.58
C ALA A 48 -9.83 16.01 20.00
N LYS A 49 -9.45 14.82 20.51
CA LYS A 49 -8.06 14.49 20.84
C LYS A 49 -7.19 14.39 19.60
N TRP A 50 -7.71 13.82 18.52
CA TRP A 50 -6.95 13.59 17.28
C TRP A 50 -6.67 14.85 16.47
N ARG A 51 -7.49 15.91 16.62
CA ARG A 51 -7.34 17.17 15.87
C ARG A 51 -5.95 17.81 15.94
N GLY A 52 -5.23 17.62 17.05
CA GLY A 52 -3.90 18.21 17.27
C GLY A 52 -2.71 17.31 16.95
N LEU A 53 -2.95 16.09 16.48
CA LEU A 53 -1.89 15.10 16.26
C LEU A 53 -1.09 15.39 14.98
N ALA A 54 0.21 15.09 15.00
CA ALA A 54 0.99 15.02 13.77
C ALA A 54 0.49 13.87 12.87
N TYR A 55 0.73 13.95 11.56
CA TYR A 55 0.20 12.98 10.61
C TYR A 55 0.57 11.53 10.95
N HIS A 56 1.82 11.27 11.35
CA HIS A 56 2.26 9.92 11.72
C HIS A 56 1.62 9.41 13.02
N GLU A 57 1.28 10.30 13.95
CA GLU A 57 0.55 9.95 15.17
C GLU A 57 -0.92 9.66 14.87
N LEU A 58 -1.55 10.49 14.03
CA LEU A 58 -2.91 10.23 13.55
C LEU A 58 -2.98 8.92 12.76
N ALA A 59 -1.98 8.65 11.91
CA ALA A 59 -1.86 7.38 11.21
C ALA A 59 -1.78 6.22 12.21
N PHE A 60 -0.92 6.30 13.23
CA PHE A 60 -0.85 5.29 14.28
C PHE A 60 -2.20 5.05 14.97
N GLU A 61 -2.91 6.10 15.38
CA GLU A 61 -4.21 5.98 16.06
C GLU A 61 -5.26 5.28 15.16
N ILE A 62 -5.36 5.70 13.90
CA ILE A 62 -6.31 5.12 12.94
C ILE A 62 -5.93 3.67 12.60
N LEU A 63 -4.65 3.39 12.33
CA LEU A 63 -4.16 2.05 12.01
C LEU A 63 -4.40 1.08 13.17
N SER A 64 -4.21 1.52 14.41
CA SER A 64 -4.39 0.71 15.63
C SER A 64 -5.83 0.23 15.82
N LEU A 65 -6.82 0.89 15.21
CA LEU A 65 -8.21 0.41 15.22
C LEU A 65 -8.43 -0.85 14.38
N TYR A 66 -7.54 -1.08 13.40
CA TYR A 66 -7.65 -2.14 12.40
C TYR A 66 -6.54 -3.19 12.50
N ILE A 67 -5.46 -2.87 13.21
CA ILE A 67 -4.27 -3.71 13.36
C ILE A 67 -4.03 -3.97 14.85
N ASP A 68 -4.42 -5.15 15.32
CA ASP A 68 -4.26 -5.57 16.73
C ASP A 68 -3.27 -6.73 16.93
N ASP A 69 -2.62 -7.16 15.85
CA ASP A 69 -1.65 -8.25 15.80
C ASP A 69 -0.20 -7.77 15.53
N ILE A 70 0.00 -6.46 15.38
CA ILE A 70 1.32 -5.80 15.41
C ILE A 70 1.45 -5.04 16.75
N PRO A 71 2.55 -5.20 17.51
CA PRO A 71 2.75 -4.46 18.75
C PRO A 71 2.62 -2.94 18.55
N PRO A 72 1.98 -2.20 19.49
CA PRO A 72 1.74 -0.77 19.32
C PRO A 72 3.01 0.06 19.10
N ASP A 73 4.10 -0.27 19.79
CA ASP A 73 5.39 0.43 19.65
C ASP A 73 5.98 0.24 18.24
N ASP A 74 5.86 -0.96 17.69
CA ASP A 74 6.30 -1.27 16.33
C ASP A 74 5.43 -0.55 15.29
N LEU A 75 4.10 -0.57 15.45
CA LEU A 75 3.19 0.13 14.56
C LEU A 75 3.44 1.65 14.56
N ARG A 76 3.70 2.23 15.74
CA ARG A 76 4.07 3.65 15.88
C ARG A 76 5.39 3.95 15.21
N ALA A 77 6.39 3.09 15.36
CA ALA A 77 7.68 3.22 14.70
C ALA A 77 7.55 3.17 13.17
N LEU A 78 6.72 2.26 12.64
CA LEU A 78 6.43 2.14 11.21
C LEU A 78 5.76 3.40 10.66
N ALA A 79 4.73 3.92 11.32
CA ALA A 79 4.07 5.16 10.91
C ALA A 79 5.03 6.36 10.93
N THR A 80 5.86 6.47 11.98
CA THR A 80 6.86 7.53 12.14
C THR A 80 7.96 7.46 11.08
N LYS A 81 8.45 6.25 10.75
CA LYS A 81 9.42 6.01 9.66
C LYS A 81 8.83 6.38 8.30
N THR A 82 7.53 6.17 8.11
CA THR A 82 6.84 6.35 6.82
C THR A 82 6.58 7.81 6.51
N TYR A 83 5.88 8.51 7.40
CA TYR A 83 5.30 9.82 7.10
C TYR A 83 6.19 10.94 7.62
N THR A 84 7.22 11.27 6.84
CA THR A 84 8.21 12.29 7.20
C THR A 84 8.23 13.45 6.20
N PRO A 85 8.67 14.66 6.63
CA PRO A 85 8.89 15.78 5.70
C PRO A 85 9.93 15.48 4.62
N ALA A 86 10.90 14.60 4.90
CA ALA A 86 11.91 14.22 3.93
C ALA A 86 11.31 13.41 2.77
N VAL A 87 10.27 12.61 3.03
CA VAL A 87 9.59 11.78 2.03
C VAL A 87 8.47 12.55 1.32
N PHE A 88 7.72 13.39 2.06
CA PHE A 88 6.51 14.06 1.56
C PHE A 88 6.62 15.59 1.47
N GLY A 89 7.83 16.13 1.59
CA GLY A 89 8.14 17.55 1.39
C GLY A 89 7.64 18.53 2.46
N SER A 90 6.83 18.09 3.43
CA SER A 90 6.29 18.97 4.48
C SER A 90 5.97 18.23 5.79
N VAL A 91 5.94 18.95 6.91
CA VAL A 91 5.50 18.41 8.21
C VAL A 91 4.01 18.04 8.26
N ALA A 92 3.19 18.71 7.46
CA ALA A 92 1.77 18.40 7.34
C ALA A 92 1.51 17.09 6.59
N ILE A 93 2.47 16.63 5.77
CA ILE A 93 2.38 15.49 4.84
C ILE A 93 1.35 15.74 3.72
N VAL A 94 0.10 16.04 4.08
CA VAL A 94 -1.04 16.32 3.19
C VAL A 94 -1.67 17.71 3.48
N PRO A 95 -0.95 18.82 3.22
CA PRO A 95 -1.48 20.15 3.50
C PRO A 95 -2.72 20.46 2.65
N LEU A 96 -3.70 21.15 3.25
CA LEU A 96 -4.81 21.78 2.53
C LEU A 96 -4.41 23.13 1.95
N ARG A 97 -4.66 23.32 0.65
CA ARG A 97 -4.53 24.61 -0.04
C ARG A 97 -5.92 25.19 -0.32
N PRO A 98 -6.30 26.36 0.24
CA PRO A 98 -7.54 27.02 -0.13
C PRO A 98 -7.50 27.47 -1.60
N LEU A 99 -8.60 27.28 -2.32
CA LEU A 99 -8.77 27.76 -3.68
C LEU A 99 -9.77 28.92 -3.71
N GLU A 100 -10.92 28.74 -3.07
CA GLU A 100 -12.00 29.72 -2.92
C GLU A 100 -12.83 29.38 -1.66
N PRO A 101 -13.78 30.23 -1.22
CA PRO A 101 -14.56 29.95 -0.01
C PRO A 101 -15.25 28.59 -0.05
N GLY A 102 -14.87 27.70 0.86
CA GLY A 102 -15.43 26.35 0.96
C GLY A 102 -14.79 25.30 0.04
N VAL A 103 -13.79 25.66 -0.77
CA VAL A 103 -13.09 24.75 -1.69
C VAL A 103 -11.60 24.71 -1.37
N TYR A 104 -11.11 23.50 -1.11
CA TYR A 104 -9.73 23.23 -0.75
C TYR A 104 -9.18 22.12 -1.62
N LEU A 105 -7.88 22.17 -1.89
CA LEU A 105 -7.12 21.09 -2.51
C LEU A 105 -6.23 20.44 -1.45
N GLU A 106 -6.45 19.15 -1.21
CA GLU A 106 -5.57 18.34 -0.37
C GLU A 106 -4.38 17.83 -1.17
N ALA A 107 -3.17 18.20 -0.76
CA ALA A 107 -1.95 17.84 -1.48
C ALA A 107 -1.49 16.42 -1.14
N LEU A 108 -2.08 15.43 -1.81
CA LEU A 108 -1.71 14.00 -1.66
C LEU A 108 -0.52 13.57 -2.51
N SER A 109 -0.07 14.44 -3.43
CA SER A 109 0.93 14.12 -4.47
C SER A 109 2.30 14.73 -4.19
N ASN A 110 2.68 14.85 -2.91
CA ASN A 110 3.99 15.39 -2.51
C ASN A 110 5.03 14.31 -2.19
N GLY A 111 4.64 13.04 -2.30
CA GLY A 111 5.52 11.90 -2.09
C GLY A 111 6.57 11.73 -3.19
N PRO A 112 7.43 10.71 -3.07
CA PRO A 112 8.60 10.53 -3.94
C PRO A 112 8.26 10.37 -5.42
N THR A 113 7.03 9.99 -5.76
CA THR A 113 6.61 9.77 -7.15
C THR A 113 5.61 10.79 -7.66
N LEU A 114 5.28 11.80 -6.84
CA LEU A 114 4.35 12.88 -7.14
C LEU A 114 2.93 12.40 -7.45
N ALA A 115 2.49 11.33 -6.77
CA ALA A 115 1.15 10.80 -6.88
C ALA A 115 0.61 10.30 -5.54
N PHE A 116 -0.71 10.40 -5.33
CA PHE A 116 -1.37 9.98 -4.08
C PHE A 116 -1.11 8.52 -3.67
N LYS A 117 -0.69 7.66 -4.61
CA LYS A 117 -0.35 6.26 -4.33
C LYS A 117 0.81 6.14 -3.33
N ASP A 118 1.68 7.14 -3.26
CA ASP A 118 2.78 7.21 -2.31
C ASP A 118 2.30 7.12 -0.84
N MET A 119 1.14 7.71 -0.54
CA MET A 119 0.56 7.71 0.81
C MET A 119 0.37 6.30 1.37
N ALA A 120 -0.05 5.37 0.51
CA ALA A 120 -0.27 3.99 0.85
C ALA A 120 0.98 3.13 0.64
N MET A 121 1.68 3.31 -0.47
CA MET A 121 2.80 2.45 -0.85
C MET A 121 3.96 2.57 0.15
N GLN A 122 4.30 3.79 0.59
CA GLN A 122 5.41 3.97 1.54
C GLN A 122 5.17 3.22 2.86
N LEU A 123 3.92 3.22 3.37
CA LEU A 123 3.56 2.44 4.55
C LEU A 123 3.62 0.94 4.25
N LEU A 124 3.07 0.53 3.11
CA LEU A 124 3.03 -0.87 2.70
C LEU A 124 4.44 -1.48 2.61
N GLY A 125 5.41 -0.75 2.06
CA GLY A 125 6.79 -1.22 1.99
C GLY A 125 7.44 -1.44 3.36
N ASN A 126 7.15 -0.56 4.33
CA ASN A 126 7.60 -0.75 5.71
C ASN A 126 6.88 -1.92 6.41
N LEU A 127 5.57 -2.10 6.17
CA LEU A 127 4.79 -3.22 6.72
C LEU A 127 5.26 -4.57 6.16
N PHE A 128 5.54 -4.66 4.86
CA PHE A 128 6.07 -5.87 4.23
C PHE A 128 7.44 -6.23 4.79
N GLU A 129 8.38 -5.30 4.82
CA GLU A 129 9.73 -5.52 5.39
C GLU A 129 9.63 -6.03 6.83
N TYR A 130 8.80 -5.39 7.66
CA TYR A 130 8.57 -5.79 9.05
C TYR A 130 8.03 -7.22 9.16
N GLU A 131 6.95 -7.54 8.43
CA GLU A 131 6.27 -8.82 8.58
C GLU A 131 7.07 -9.97 7.97
N LEU A 132 7.77 -9.74 6.86
CA LEU A 132 8.66 -10.72 6.24
C LEU A 132 9.86 -11.03 7.13
N ALA A 133 10.46 -10.01 7.76
CA ALA A 133 11.52 -10.21 8.74
C ALA A 133 11.04 -11.05 9.94
N ARG A 134 9.86 -10.74 10.49
CA ARG A 134 9.27 -11.48 11.61
C ARG A 134 9.01 -12.96 11.27
N ARG A 135 8.66 -13.26 10.02
CA ARG A 135 8.43 -14.64 9.54
C ARG A 135 9.67 -15.35 9.01
N GLY A 136 10.80 -14.64 8.83
CA GLY A 136 11.96 -15.17 8.12
C GLY A 136 11.66 -15.56 6.67
N GLN A 137 10.81 -14.78 6.01
CA GLN A 137 10.31 -15.05 4.66
C GLN A 137 10.74 -13.99 3.65
N THR A 138 10.51 -14.28 2.37
CA THR A 138 10.71 -13.33 1.27
C THR A 138 9.49 -13.30 0.38
N LEU A 139 9.29 -12.18 -0.32
CA LEU A 139 8.17 -11.92 -1.21
C LEU A 139 8.69 -11.41 -2.55
N ASN A 140 8.22 -12.02 -3.63
CA ASN A 140 8.43 -11.51 -4.98
C ASN A 140 7.15 -10.85 -5.45
N ILE A 141 7.14 -9.52 -5.52
CA ILE A 141 6.01 -8.77 -6.03
C ILE A 141 6.05 -8.81 -7.55
N LEU A 142 4.96 -9.24 -8.17
CA LEU A 142 4.71 -9.04 -9.60
C LEU A 142 3.60 -8.00 -9.75
N GLY A 143 3.77 -7.09 -10.71
CA GLY A 143 2.72 -6.14 -11.05
C GLY A 143 2.86 -5.62 -12.48
N ALA A 144 1.76 -5.08 -12.99
CA ALA A 144 1.72 -4.37 -14.25
C ALA A 144 1.43 -2.88 -14.02
N THR A 145 2.04 -2.01 -14.81
CA THR A 145 1.79 -0.57 -14.76
C THR A 145 1.75 0.12 -16.12
N SER A 146 1.03 1.23 -16.17
CA SER A 146 1.14 2.26 -17.21
C SER A 146 2.01 3.45 -16.79
N GLY A 147 2.58 3.43 -15.57
CA GLY A 147 3.51 4.45 -15.06
C GLY A 147 3.38 4.68 -13.55
N ASP A 148 2.36 5.42 -13.12
CA ASP A 148 2.23 5.94 -11.74
C ASP A 148 2.28 4.84 -10.67
N THR A 149 1.54 3.75 -10.86
CA THR A 149 1.43 2.69 -9.84
C THR A 149 2.76 1.95 -9.67
N GLY A 150 3.48 1.71 -10.78
CA GLY A 150 4.77 1.04 -10.74
C GLY A 150 5.81 1.92 -10.05
N SER A 151 5.85 3.21 -10.39
CA SER A 151 6.71 4.19 -9.72
C SER A 151 6.50 4.16 -8.21
N ALA A 152 5.26 4.34 -7.73
CA ALA A 152 4.97 4.37 -6.29
C ALA A 152 5.33 3.03 -5.59
N ALA A 153 5.09 1.90 -6.24
CA ALA A 153 5.46 0.58 -5.72
C ALA A 153 6.99 0.42 -5.62
N GLU A 154 7.73 0.75 -6.68
CA GLU A 154 9.18 0.60 -6.72
C GLU A 154 9.87 1.51 -5.68
N TYR A 155 9.46 2.78 -5.57
CA TYR A 155 10.04 3.69 -4.57
C TYR A 155 9.73 3.29 -3.13
N ALA A 156 8.61 2.61 -2.89
CA ALA A 156 8.27 2.10 -1.58
C ALA A 156 9.04 0.82 -1.21
N MET A 157 9.35 -0.01 -2.20
CA MET A 157 9.94 -1.34 -2.01
C MET A 157 11.44 -1.38 -2.26
N ARG A 158 12.04 -0.36 -2.90
CA ARG A 158 13.48 -0.30 -3.14
C ARG A 158 14.26 -0.40 -1.84
N GLY A 159 15.24 -1.30 -1.83
CA GLY A 159 16.09 -1.56 -0.66
C GLY A 159 15.39 -2.24 0.52
N LYS A 160 14.11 -2.62 0.44
CA LYS A 160 13.41 -3.34 1.51
C LYS A 160 13.92 -4.77 1.62
N ALA A 161 14.29 -5.17 2.83
CA ALA A 161 14.75 -6.53 3.09
C ALA A 161 13.62 -7.55 2.84
N GLY A 162 13.96 -8.64 2.16
CA GLY A 162 13.02 -9.73 1.89
C GLY A 162 12.00 -9.43 0.79
N VAL A 163 12.05 -8.29 0.11
CA VAL A 163 11.12 -7.92 -0.97
C VAL A 163 11.87 -7.76 -2.29
N ASN A 164 11.41 -8.39 -3.36
CA ASN A 164 11.78 -8.06 -4.73
C ASN A 164 10.55 -7.56 -5.49
N VAL A 165 10.75 -6.66 -6.46
CA VAL A 165 9.68 -6.14 -7.33
C VAL A 165 10.01 -6.44 -8.78
N PHE A 166 9.10 -7.12 -9.47
CA PHE A 166 9.11 -7.35 -10.90
C PHE A 166 7.96 -6.54 -11.50
N MET A 167 8.28 -5.44 -12.18
CA MET A 167 7.29 -4.51 -12.70
C MET A 167 7.23 -4.60 -14.22
N LEU A 168 6.10 -5.08 -14.72
CA LEU A 168 5.78 -5.13 -16.15
C LEU A 168 5.29 -3.75 -16.59
N SER A 169 5.90 -3.21 -17.65
CA SER A 169 5.44 -1.98 -18.28
C SER A 169 5.48 -2.08 -19.81
N PRO A 170 4.54 -1.46 -20.53
CA PRO A 170 4.53 -1.52 -21.98
C PRO A 170 5.66 -0.66 -22.58
N LYS A 171 6.52 -1.30 -23.38
CA LYS A 171 7.70 -0.67 -23.99
C LYS A 171 7.31 0.55 -24.83
N GLY A 172 7.83 1.72 -24.45
CA GLY A 172 7.64 2.97 -25.18
C GLY A 172 6.24 3.59 -25.08
N ARG A 173 5.40 3.16 -24.12
CA ARG A 173 4.03 3.66 -23.95
C ARG A 173 3.78 4.42 -22.63
N MET A 174 4.79 4.57 -21.79
CA MET A 174 4.72 5.40 -20.58
C MET A 174 5.16 6.84 -20.89
N SER A 175 4.75 7.81 -20.06
CA SER A 175 5.33 9.15 -20.17
C SER A 175 6.83 9.11 -19.85
N PRO A 176 7.65 10.01 -20.44
CA PRO A 176 9.09 10.05 -20.17
C PRO A 176 9.41 10.24 -18.68
N PHE A 177 8.57 10.98 -17.94
CA PHE A 177 8.76 11.21 -16.51
C PHE A 177 8.60 9.92 -15.70
N GLN A 178 7.48 9.19 -15.89
CA GLN A 178 7.24 7.93 -15.19
C GLN A 178 8.27 6.87 -15.56
N GLN A 179 8.64 6.80 -16.84
CA GLN A 179 9.68 5.88 -17.29
C GLN A 179 11.03 6.20 -16.62
N ALA A 180 11.40 7.48 -16.52
CA ALA A 180 12.63 7.88 -15.85
C ALA A 180 12.59 7.58 -14.35
N GLN A 181 11.45 7.78 -13.68
CA GLN A 181 11.28 7.44 -12.27
C GLN A 181 11.57 5.95 -12.01
N MET A 182 10.99 5.06 -12.80
CA MET A 182 11.14 3.61 -12.65
C MET A 182 12.51 3.13 -13.13
N PHE A 183 12.87 3.41 -14.39
CA PHE A 183 14.01 2.77 -15.06
C PHE A 183 15.37 3.30 -14.62
N SER A 184 15.40 4.42 -13.87
CA SER A 184 16.65 4.93 -13.30
C SER A 184 17.05 4.26 -11.99
N LEU A 185 16.14 3.52 -11.33
CA LEU A 185 16.44 2.82 -10.08
C LEU A 185 17.52 1.75 -10.31
N GLN A 186 18.55 1.77 -9.46
CA GLN A 186 19.68 0.83 -9.51
C GLN A 186 19.62 -0.20 -8.37
N ASP A 187 18.62 -0.12 -7.51
CA ASP A 187 18.42 -1.01 -6.38
C ASP A 187 18.26 -2.46 -6.86
N ALA A 188 19.09 -3.37 -6.34
CA ALA A 188 19.20 -4.75 -6.84
C ALA A 188 17.90 -5.56 -6.74
N ASN A 189 16.96 -5.14 -5.87
CA ASN A 189 15.68 -5.79 -5.67
C ASN A 189 14.56 -5.25 -6.57
N ILE A 190 14.86 -4.30 -7.47
CA ILE A 190 13.90 -3.73 -8.42
C ILE A 190 14.23 -4.22 -9.83
N HIS A 191 13.24 -4.83 -10.47
CA HIS A 191 13.35 -5.43 -11.80
C HIS A 191 12.29 -4.83 -12.72
N ASN A 192 12.72 -3.88 -13.54
CA ASN A 192 11.90 -3.26 -14.57
C ASN A 192 11.88 -4.11 -15.85
N ILE A 193 10.70 -4.58 -16.26
CA ILE A 193 10.51 -5.45 -17.42
C ILE A 193 9.66 -4.71 -18.46
N ALA A 194 10.31 -4.25 -19.52
CA ALA A 194 9.63 -3.59 -20.64
C ALA A 194 9.05 -4.64 -21.61
N VAL A 195 7.74 -4.81 -21.59
CA VAL A 195 6.99 -5.76 -22.40
C VAL A 195 6.73 -5.18 -23.79
N GLU A 196 7.03 -5.93 -24.84
CA GLU A 196 6.69 -5.56 -26.21
C GLU A 196 5.19 -5.77 -26.46
N GLY A 197 4.39 -4.75 -26.15
CA GLY A 197 2.94 -4.81 -26.21
C GLY A 197 2.24 -3.55 -25.71
N VAL A 198 0.98 -3.68 -25.36
CA VAL A 198 0.16 -2.67 -24.67
C VAL A 198 0.08 -2.97 -23.17
N PHE A 199 -0.53 -2.06 -22.41
CA PHE A 199 -0.72 -2.26 -20.97
C PHE A 199 -1.57 -3.51 -20.67
N ASP A 200 -2.59 -3.79 -21.48
CA ASP A 200 -3.43 -4.98 -21.32
C ASP A 200 -2.63 -6.28 -21.42
N ASP A 201 -1.63 -6.35 -22.31
CA ASP A 201 -0.72 -7.51 -22.38
C ASP A 201 0.06 -7.70 -21.08
N CYS A 202 0.52 -6.61 -20.46
CA CYS A 202 1.18 -6.66 -19.15
C CYS A 202 0.21 -7.18 -18.08
N GLN A 203 -1.05 -6.74 -18.10
CA GLN A 203 -2.06 -7.22 -17.16
C GLN A 203 -2.40 -8.70 -17.37
N ASP A 204 -2.43 -9.17 -18.62
CA ASP A 204 -2.72 -10.55 -18.92
C ASP A 204 -1.59 -11.49 -18.50
N ILE A 205 -0.33 -11.06 -18.60
CA ILE A 205 0.81 -11.77 -18.00
C ILE A 205 0.67 -11.84 -16.47
N ASP A 206 0.38 -10.71 -15.80
CA ASP A 206 0.17 -10.66 -14.34
C ASP A 206 -0.97 -11.59 -13.89
N LYS A 207 -2.09 -11.61 -14.64
CA LYS A 207 -3.22 -12.53 -14.39
C LYS A 207 -2.84 -13.99 -14.64
N ALA A 208 -2.09 -14.30 -15.70
CA ALA A 208 -1.66 -15.64 -16.01
C ALA A 208 -0.77 -16.21 -14.89
N VAL A 209 0.21 -15.43 -14.42
CA VAL A 209 1.02 -15.78 -13.25
C VAL A 209 0.16 -15.89 -11.99
N SER A 210 -0.81 -14.98 -11.82
CA SER A 210 -1.72 -14.99 -10.66
C SER A 210 -2.58 -16.26 -10.59
N ASN A 211 -2.91 -16.86 -11.73
CA ASN A 211 -3.71 -18.09 -11.83
C ASN A 211 -2.86 -19.37 -11.72
N ASP A 212 -1.54 -19.30 -11.90
CA ASP A 212 -0.64 -20.42 -11.69
C ASP A 212 -0.27 -20.55 -10.20
N LEU A 213 -1.12 -21.25 -9.44
CA LEU A 213 -0.94 -21.45 -8.00
C LEU A 213 0.37 -22.19 -7.65
N ALA A 214 0.85 -23.07 -8.53
CA ALA A 214 2.08 -23.81 -8.30
C ALA A 214 3.28 -22.87 -8.40
N PHE A 215 3.36 -22.08 -9.48
CA PHE A 215 4.39 -21.08 -9.68
C PHE A 215 4.35 -20.00 -8.59
N LYS A 216 3.17 -19.51 -8.20
CA LYS A 216 3.05 -18.53 -7.12
C LYS A 216 3.64 -19.03 -5.81
N ARG A 217 3.36 -20.29 -5.45
CA ARG A 217 3.85 -20.88 -4.21
C ARG A 217 5.36 -21.13 -4.25
N GLU A 218 5.86 -21.65 -5.37
CA GLU A 218 7.29 -21.90 -5.57
C GLU A 218 8.10 -20.60 -5.57
N SER A 219 7.65 -19.62 -6.34
CA SER A 219 8.31 -18.33 -6.53
C SER A 219 7.90 -17.27 -5.50
N ARG A 220 7.07 -17.61 -4.51
CA ARG A 220 6.57 -16.70 -3.45
C ARG A 220 6.01 -15.39 -4.02
N ILE A 221 5.17 -15.50 -5.05
CA ILE A 221 4.59 -14.34 -5.74
C ILE A 221 3.51 -13.69 -4.87
N GLY A 222 3.72 -12.42 -4.54
CA GLY A 222 2.81 -11.57 -3.78
C GLY A 222 2.17 -10.47 -4.61
N PRO A 223 0.95 -10.01 -4.23
CA PRO A 223 0.31 -8.89 -4.90
C PRO A 223 0.79 -7.52 -4.37
N VAL A 224 0.84 -6.51 -5.25
CA VAL A 224 0.98 -5.07 -4.89
C VAL A 224 -0.14 -4.20 -5.49
N ASN A 225 -1.12 -4.83 -6.11
CA ASN A 225 -2.24 -4.19 -6.78
C ASN A 225 -3.24 -3.58 -5.77
N SER A 226 -4.24 -2.85 -6.29
CA SER A 226 -5.16 -2.01 -5.51
C SER A 226 -6.08 -2.77 -4.54
N ILE A 227 -6.02 -4.10 -4.56
CA ILE A 227 -6.83 -4.99 -3.73
C ILE A 227 -6.27 -5.19 -2.31
N ASN A 228 -5.02 -4.80 -2.06
CA ASN A 228 -4.40 -4.98 -0.76
C ASN A 228 -5.07 -4.07 0.30
N TRP A 229 -5.59 -4.68 1.37
CA TRP A 229 -6.32 -3.96 2.43
C TRP A 229 -5.49 -2.85 3.09
N ALA A 230 -4.20 -3.07 3.33
CA ALA A 230 -3.34 -2.07 3.97
C ALA A 230 -3.23 -0.79 3.14
N ARG A 231 -3.34 -0.89 1.80
CA ARG A 231 -3.37 0.29 0.93
C ARG A 231 -4.62 1.13 1.14
N LEU A 232 -5.78 0.49 1.22
CA LEU A 232 -7.05 1.19 1.49
C LEU A 232 -7.02 1.81 2.89
N LEU A 233 -6.57 1.06 3.88
CA LEU A 233 -6.50 1.54 5.26
C LEU A 233 -5.59 2.77 5.40
N ALA A 234 -4.42 2.78 4.77
CA ALA A 234 -3.52 3.94 4.77
C ALA A 234 -4.18 5.20 4.20
N GLN A 235 -5.08 5.05 3.22
CA GLN A 235 -5.79 6.17 2.61
C GLN A 235 -6.85 6.80 3.52
N VAL A 236 -7.39 6.05 4.49
CA VAL A 236 -8.35 6.58 5.47
C VAL A 236 -7.75 7.74 6.25
N VAL A 237 -6.44 7.70 6.53
CA VAL A 237 -5.75 8.67 7.38
C VAL A 237 -5.85 10.09 6.85
N TYR A 238 -5.64 10.30 5.54
CA TYR A 238 -5.67 11.67 5.00
C TYR A 238 -7.07 12.27 5.00
N TYR A 239 -8.15 11.48 4.95
CA TYR A 239 -9.50 12.04 5.13
C TYR A 239 -9.69 12.68 6.50
N PHE A 240 -9.16 12.07 7.57
CA PHE A 240 -9.17 12.66 8.90
C PHE A 240 -8.24 13.89 8.97
N ALA A 241 -7.03 13.79 8.39
CA ALA A 241 -6.07 14.88 8.38
C ALA A 241 -6.60 16.12 7.64
N GLY A 242 -7.24 15.93 6.49
CA GLY A 242 -7.92 16.99 5.75
C GLY A 242 -9.11 17.56 6.52
N TYR A 243 -9.93 16.73 7.15
CA TYR A 243 -11.08 17.20 7.95
C TYR A 243 -10.69 18.08 9.15
N PHE A 244 -9.53 17.84 9.77
CA PHE A 244 -9.09 18.60 10.94
C PHE A 244 -8.44 19.96 10.62
N GLN A 245 -7.99 20.15 9.38
CA GLN A 245 -7.40 21.40 8.88
C GLN A 245 -8.49 22.41 8.50
#